data_AF-A0A2W6BNK2-F1
#
_entry.id   AF-A0A2W6BNK2-F1
#
_cell.length_a   1.000
_cell.length_b   1.000
_cell.length_c   1.000
_cell.angle_alpha   90.00
_cell.angle_beta   90.00
_cell.angle_gamma   90.00
#
_symmetry.space_group_name_H-M   'P 1'
#
loop_
_entity.id
_entity.type
_entity.pdbx_description
1 polymer ?
#
loop_
_entity_poly.entity_id
_entity_poly.type
_entity_poly.pdbx_seq_one_letter_code
_entity_poly.pdbx_strand_id
1 'polypeptide(L)'
;MVGHLIEIEGKPIRYLAADEQLAGDRGNMQNFDVFEDRKLQQHPRIRRVLTALIRPLPLFYRVLHWSDGTDLHELDRKVLRGEFNDDDFAGALVAEPGTINCLNCATQLRILVVDGGQALFAKTLGERLRAHDLKQRCPSCRAHITLQIVEFFNEDRDL
;
A
#
# COMPACT_ATOMS: atom_id res chain seq x y z
N MET A 1 5.28 14.14 -14.48
CA MET A 1 4.66 12.87 -14.91
C MET A 1 4.05 12.21 -13.68
N VAL A 2 2.94 11.48 -13.84
CA VAL A 2 2.28 10.77 -12.73
C VAL A 2 2.91 9.37 -12.64
N GLY A 3 4.02 9.19 -11.93
CA GLY A 3 4.62 7.87 -11.72
C GLY A 3 5.24 7.21 -12.96
N HIS A 4 5.90 6.08 -12.71
CA HIS A 4 6.51 5.17 -13.68
C HIS A 4 5.49 4.11 -14.10
N LEU A 5 5.18 4.02 -15.39
CA LEU A 5 4.33 2.95 -15.91
C LEU A 5 5.13 1.64 -15.91
N ILE A 6 4.70 0.68 -15.08
CA ILE A 6 5.28 -0.65 -15.00
C ILE A 6 4.20 -1.71 -15.22
N GLU A 7 4.63 -2.93 -15.51
CA GLU A 7 3.75 -4.09 -15.61
C GLU A 7 4.12 -5.07 -14.50
N ILE A 8 3.12 -5.53 -13.74
CA ILE A 8 3.29 -6.56 -12.72
C ILE A 8 2.24 -7.65 -13.00
N GLU A 9 2.69 -8.89 -13.19
CA GLU A 9 1.83 -10.03 -13.55
C GLU A 9 0.91 -9.73 -14.77
N GLY A 10 1.42 -9.01 -15.77
CA GLY A 10 0.66 -8.61 -16.96
C GLY A 10 -0.30 -7.43 -16.77
N LYS A 11 -0.24 -6.74 -15.62
CA LYS A 11 -1.14 -5.63 -15.29
C LYS A 11 -0.39 -4.30 -15.26
N PRO A 12 -0.80 -3.32 -16.08
CA PRO A 12 -0.17 -2.01 -16.07
C PRO A 12 -0.57 -1.24 -14.81
N ILE A 13 0.42 -0.76 -14.05
CA ILE A 13 0.22 0.13 -12.92
C ILE A 13 1.16 1.34 -13.02
N ARG A 14 0.80 2.46 -12.38
CA ARG A 14 1.75 3.56 -12.20
C ARG A 14 2.39 3.44 -10.84
N TYR A 15 3.66 3.12 -10.81
CA TYR A 15 4.48 3.05 -9.61
C TYR A 15 5.02 4.43 -9.25
N LEU A 16 4.96 4.80 -7.98
CA LEU A 16 5.58 6.02 -7.47
C LEU A 16 6.68 5.64 -6.49
N ALA A 17 7.91 6.01 -6.85
CA ALA A 17 9.07 5.80 -6.00
C ALA A 17 8.98 6.63 -4.71
N ALA A 18 9.88 6.37 -3.77
CA ALA A 18 10.06 7.27 -2.64
C ALA A 18 10.27 8.72 -3.12
N ASP A 19 9.72 9.67 -2.38
CA ASP A 19 9.82 11.11 -2.67
C ASP A 19 9.18 11.60 -3.98
N GLU A 20 8.66 10.70 -4.83
CA GLU A 20 8.01 11.13 -6.07
C GLU A 20 6.69 11.85 -5.78
N GLN A 21 6.50 13.03 -6.35
CA GLN A 21 5.26 13.77 -6.16
C GLN A 21 4.21 13.37 -7.19
N LEU A 22 2.96 13.19 -6.76
CA LEU A 22 1.82 13.08 -7.65
C LEU A 22 1.61 14.41 -8.39
N ALA A 23 2.08 14.47 -9.64
CA ALA A 23 1.95 15.61 -10.53
C ALA A 23 0.68 15.47 -11.41
N GLY A 24 -0.44 16.05 -11.01
CA GLY A 24 -1.67 16.01 -11.81
C GLY A 24 -2.93 16.43 -11.05
N ASP A 25 -4.08 16.28 -11.71
CA ASP A 25 -5.40 16.61 -11.16
C ASP A 25 -5.82 15.58 -10.09
N ARG A 26 -5.46 15.90 -8.85
CA ARG A 26 -5.76 15.11 -7.64
C ARG A 26 -7.26 14.90 -7.42
N GLY A 27 -8.11 15.71 -8.04
CA GLY A 27 -9.56 15.66 -7.89
C GLY A 27 -10.24 14.42 -8.50
N ASN A 28 -9.55 13.69 -9.39
CA ASN A 28 -10.11 12.54 -10.10
C ASN A 28 -9.57 11.18 -9.63
N MET A 29 -8.83 11.13 -8.52
CA MET A 29 -8.31 9.89 -7.92
C MET A 29 -9.21 9.40 -6.80
N GLN A 30 -9.66 8.15 -6.91
CA GLN A 30 -10.39 7.48 -5.83
C GLN A 30 -9.43 7.09 -4.71
N ASN A 31 -9.87 7.23 -3.45
CA ASN A 31 -9.12 6.91 -2.23
C ASN A 31 -7.82 7.71 -2.03
N PHE A 32 -7.67 8.86 -2.69
CA PHE A 32 -6.54 9.76 -2.48
C PHE A 32 -6.82 10.75 -1.36
N ASP A 33 -5.95 10.79 -0.36
CA ASP A 33 -5.89 11.85 0.65
C ASP A 33 -4.49 12.44 0.69
N VAL A 34 -4.40 13.77 0.63
CA VAL A 34 -3.11 14.48 0.54
C VAL A 34 -2.28 14.41 1.83
N PHE A 35 -2.92 14.30 2.99
CA PHE A 35 -2.23 14.21 4.27
C PHE A 35 -1.71 12.79 4.49
N GLU A 36 -2.49 11.78 4.10
CA GLU A 36 -2.03 10.38 4.09
C GLU A 36 -0.88 10.19 3.10
N ASP A 37 -0.99 10.70 1.87
CA ASP A 37 0.06 10.58 0.84
C ASP A 37 1.43 11.08 1.32
N ARG A 38 1.46 12.23 2.02
CA ARG A 38 2.71 12.76 2.59
C ARG A 38 3.38 11.80 3.57
N LYS A 39 2.59 11.09 4.39
CA LYS A 39 3.13 10.09 5.33
C LYS A 39 3.61 8.84 4.61
N LEU A 40 2.92 8.44 3.53
CA LEU A 40 3.23 7.25 2.75
C LEU A 40 4.44 7.43 1.83
N GLN A 41 4.72 8.66 1.40
CA GLN A 41 5.77 9.00 0.42
C GLN A 41 7.17 8.54 0.83
N GLN A 42 7.47 8.51 2.12
CA GLN A 42 8.79 8.15 2.67
C GLN A 42 8.75 6.88 3.51
N HIS A 43 7.63 6.16 3.49
CA HIS A 43 7.46 5.02 4.36
C HIS A 43 8.37 3.85 3.92
N PRO A 44 9.15 3.25 4.84
CA PRO A 44 10.22 2.31 4.49
C PRO A 44 9.69 0.98 3.93
N ARG A 45 8.42 0.67 4.16
CA ARG A 45 7.76 -0.59 3.77
C ARG A 45 6.68 -0.44 2.70
N ILE A 46 6.47 0.77 2.19
CA ILE A 46 5.34 1.09 1.33
C ILE A 46 5.80 1.79 0.06
N ARG A 47 5.16 1.46 -1.07
CA ARG A 47 5.22 2.26 -2.30
C ARG A 47 3.84 2.55 -2.82
N ARG A 48 3.65 3.78 -3.29
CA ARG A 48 2.34 4.26 -3.75
C ARG A 48 2.17 3.83 -5.19
N VAL A 49 0.96 3.43 -5.55
CA VAL A 49 0.65 2.99 -6.89
C VAL A 49 -0.71 3.52 -7.32
N LEU A 50 -0.86 3.77 -8.61
CA LEU A 50 -2.16 4.04 -9.23
C LEU A 50 -2.54 2.85 -10.10
N THR A 51 -3.73 2.32 -9.85
CA THR A 51 -4.33 1.25 -10.64
C THR A 51 -5.56 1.78 -11.39
N ALA A 52 -5.95 1.09 -12.45
CA ALA A 52 -7.20 1.36 -13.17
C ALA A 52 -7.96 0.04 -13.34
N LEU A 53 -9.23 0.01 -12.94
CA LEU A 53 -10.11 -1.15 -13.12
C LEU A 53 -10.49 -1.33 -14.60
N ILE A 54 -10.89 -0.24 -15.26
CA ILE A 54 -11.17 -0.15 -16.70
C ILE A 54 -10.64 1.20 -17.17
N ARG A 55 -9.80 1.24 -18.20
CA ARG A 55 -9.31 2.51 -18.76
C ARG A 55 -10.48 3.31 -19.37
N PRO A 56 -10.46 4.65 -19.35
CA PRO A 56 -9.35 5.52 -18.92
C PRO A 56 -9.44 6.07 -17.49
N LEU A 57 -10.58 5.98 -16.81
CA LEU A 57 -10.83 6.50 -15.46
C LEU A 57 -11.99 5.73 -14.78
N PRO A 58 -12.06 5.69 -13.44
CA PRO A 58 -11.20 6.38 -12.47
C PRO A 58 -9.87 5.65 -12.15
N LEU A 59 -8.85 6.43 -11.76
CA LEU A 59 -7.63 5.90 -11.15
C LEU A 59 -7.85 5.68 -9.65
N PHE A 60 -7.40 4.55 -9.14
CA PHE A 60 -7.44 4.22 -7.73
C PHE A 60 -6.07 4.45 -7.13
N TYR A 61 -6.00 5.32 -6.12
CA TYR A 61 -4.82 5.46 -5.29
C TYR A 61 -4.75 4.28 -4.33
N ARG A 62 -3.63 3.57 -4.36
CA ARG A 62 -3.36 2.36 -3.60
C ARG A 62 -1.92 2.36 -3.14
N VAL A 63 -1.59 1.39 -2.32
CA VAL A 63 -0.20 1.13 -1.96
C VAL A 63 0.13 -0.34 -2.10
N LEU A 64 1.40 -0.60 -2.39
CA LEU A 64 2.04 -1.88 -2.21
C LEU A 64 2.78 -1.84 -0.88
N HIS A 65 2.62 -2.88 -0.06
CA HIS A 65 3.28 -3.02 1.23
C HIS A 65 4.12 -4.30 1.28
N TRP A 66 5.33 -4.22 1.83
CA TRP A 66 6.23 -5.34 2.09
C TRP A 66 6.46 -5.52 3.59
N SER A 67 6.35 -6.74 4.09
CA SER A 67 6.64 -7.05 5.51
C SER A 67 7.93 -7.86 5.71
N ASP A 68 8.56 -8.29 4.62
CA ASP A 68 9.71 -9.21 4.57
C ASP A 68 11.08 -8.52 4.66
N GLY A 69 11.12 -7.20 4.75
CA GLY A 69 12.37 -6.43 4.80
C GLY A 69 12.98 -6.15 3.43
N THR A 70 12.23 -6.29 2.33
CA THR A 70 12.67 -5.88 0.98
C THR A 70 13.25 -4.46 0.99
N ASP A 71 14.43 -4.29 0.37
CA ASP A 71 15.06 -2.98 0.18
C ASP A 71 14.32 -2.19 -0.91
N LEU A 72 13.40 -1.32 -0.48
CA LEU A 72 12.58 -0.52 -1.41
C LEU A 72 13.37 0.60 -2.09
N HIS A 73 14.55 0.99 -1.59
CA HIS A 73 15.41 1.93 -2.30
C HIS A 73 16.11 1.27 -3.49
N GLU A 74 16.54 0.01 -3.33
CA GLU A 74 17.01 -0.79 -4.47
C GLU A 74 15.88 -1.05 -5.47
N LEU A 75 14.68 -1.41 -4.99
CA LEU A 75 13.52 -1.57 -5.87
C LEU A 75 13.24 -0.29 -6.68
N ASP A 76 13.24 0.87 -6.03
CA ASP A 76 13.07 2.16 -6.70
C ASP A 76 14.13 2.35 -7.80
N ARG A 77 15.41 2.07 -7.51
CA ARG A 77 16.49 2.19 -8.49
C ARG A 77 16.27 1.27 -9.70
N LYS A 78 15.87 0.01 -9.48
CA LYS A 78 15.55 -0.92 -10.57
C LYS A 78 14.38 -0.43 -11.42
N VAL A 79 13.31 0.04 -10.79
CA VAL A 79 12.14 0.58 -11.48
C VAL A 79 12.52 1.80 -12.33
N LEU A 80 13.29 2.72 -11.78
CA LEU A 80 13.76 3.93 -12.48
C LEU A 80 14.64 3.62 -13.69
N ARG A 81 15.40 2.51 -13.66
CA ARG A 81 16.25 2.05 -14.76
C ARG A 81 15.54 1.12 -15.74
N GLY A 82 14.33 0.67 -15.44
CA GLY A 82 13.63 -0.36 -16.22
C GLY A 82 14.24 -1.76 -16.09
N GLU A 83 14.93 -2.03 -14.97
CA GLU A 83 15.62 -3.30 -14.67
C GLU A 83 14.81 -4.22 -13.73
N PHE A 84 13.56 -3.86 -13.44
CA PHE A 84 12.69 -4.61 -12.55
C PHE A 84 12.07 -5.84 -13.24
N ASN A 85 11.64 -6.82 -12.44
CA ASN A 85 10.82 -7.94 -12.89
C ASN A 85 9.72 -8.27 -11.86
N ASP A 86 8.87 -9.26 -12.16
CA ASP A 86 7.77 -9.66 -11.26
C ASP A 86 8.25 -10.17 -9.89
N ASP A 87 9.42 -10.80 -9.82
CA ASP A 87 9.97 -11.36 -8.57
C ASP A 87 10.34 -10.26 -7.57
N ASP A 88 10.73 -9.07 -8.07
CA ASP A 88 10.97 -7.89 -7.23
C ASP A 88 9.72 -7.46 -6.43
N PHE A 89 8.53 -7.91 -6.85
CA PHE A 89 7.25 -7.63 -6.20
C PHE A 89 6.66 -8.84 -5.47
N ALA A 90 7.39 -9.96 -5.32
CA ALA A 90 6.87 -11.21 -4.73
C ALA A 90 6.40 -11.06 -3.26
N GLY A 91 7.02 -10.18 -2.48
CA GLY A 91 6.64 -9.89 -1.08
C GLY A 91 5.54 -8.85 -0.89
N ALA A 92 5.03 -8.26 -1.98
CA ALA A 92 4.09 -7.15 -1.92
C ALA A 92 2.65 -7.62 -1.63
N LEU A 93 1.90 -6.84 -0.85
CA LEU A 93 0.44 -6.88 -0.81
C LEU A 93 -0.14 -5.54 -1.26
N VAL A 94 -1.26 -5.59 -1.98
CA VAL A 94 -2.06 -4.39 -2.25
C VAL A 94 -2.85 -4.06 -1.00
N ALA A 95 -2.75 -2.81 -0.57
CA ALA A 95 -3.46 -2.33 0.59
C ALA A 95 -3.98 -0.91 0.36
N GLU A 96 -4.91 -0.50 1.21
CA GLU A 96 -5.50 0.83 1.20
C GLU A 96 -5.47 1.47 2.60
N PRO A 97 -5.20 2.79 2.66
CA PRO A 97 -5.28 3.53 3.91
C PRO A 97 -6.73 3.61 4.37
N GLY A 98 -6.94 3.45 5.67
CA GLY A 98 -8.26 3.52 6.28
C GLY A 98 -8.21 3.91 7.74
N THR A 99 -9.39 4.15 8.31
CA THR A 99 -9.57 4.41 9.73
C THR A 99 -10.66 3.49 10.27
N ILE A 100 -10.38 2.86 11.41
CA ILE A 100 -11.33 2.01 12.13
C ILE A 100 -11.37 2.43 13.59
N ASN A 101 -12.45 2.08 14.29
CA ASN A 101 -12.48 2.16 15.74
C ASN A 101 -12.29 0.75 16.31
N CYS A 102 -11.43 0.60 17.31
CA CYS A 102 -11.33 -0.65 18.03
C CYS A 102 -12.65 -0.93 18.76
N LEU A 103 -13.29 -2.05 18.47
CA LEU A 103 -14.59 -2.41 19.07
C LEU A 103 -14.53 -2.62 20.59
N ASN A 104 -13.34 -2.84 21.16
CA ASN A 104 -13.16 -3.07 22.59
C ASN A 104 -12.87 -1.80 23.39
N CYS A 105 -11.98 -0.92 22.89
CA CYS A 105 -11.55 0.28 23.63
C CYS A 105 -11.95 1.60 22.96
N ALA A 106 -12.70 1.55 21.86
CA ALA A 106 -13.13 2.69 21.05
C ALA A 106 -12.01 3.60 20.51
N THR A 107 -10.73 3.24 20.70
CA THR A 107 -9.62 4.00 20.12
C THR A 107 -9.73 3.98 18.60
N GLN A 108 -9.66 5.17 18.00
CA GLN A 108 -9.56 5.33 16.55
C GLN A 108 -8.15 4.93 16.10
N LEU A 109 -8.06 4.02 15.14
CA LEU A 109 -6.83 3.48 14.60
C LEU A 109 -6.74 3.86 13.12
N ARG A 110 -5.63 4.48 12.73
CA ARG A 110 -5.25 4.65 11.33
C ARG A 110 -4.48 3.41 10.89
N ILE A 111 -4.94 2.79 9.82
CA ILE A 111 -4.49 1.47 9.40
C ILE A 111 -4.19 1.46 7.91
N LEU A 112 -3.37 0.49 7.53
CA LEU A 112 -3.30 0.01 6.16
C LEU A 112 -3.92 -1.39 6.12
N VAL A 113 -5.00 -1.56 5.38
CA VAL A 113 -5.75 -2.82 5.28
C VAL A 113 -5.60 -3.43 3.90
N VAL A 114 -5.48 -4.75 3.81
CA VAL A 114 -5.41 -5.45 2.52
C VAL A 114 -6.66 -5.15 1.69
N ASP A 115 -6.47 -4.74 0.43
CA ASP A 115 -7.57 -4.57 -0.52
C ASP A 115 -7.87 -5.93 -1.19
N GLY A 116 -8.83 -6.66 -0.62
CA GLY A 116 -9.26 -7.96 -1.13
C GLY A 116 -10.05 -7.89 -2.45
N GLY A 117 -10.40 -6.71 -2.94
CA GLY A 117 -11.15 -6.51 -4.18
C GLY A 117 -10.29 -6.37 -5.43
N GLN A 118 -8.96 -6.32 -5.29
CA GLN A 118 -8.07 -6.01 -6.42
C GLN A 118 -7.65 -7.24 -7.20
N ALA A 119 -7.48 -7.03 -8.51
CA ALA A 119 -7.06 -8.09 -9.41
C ALA A 119 -5.54 -8.37 -9.29
N LEU A 120 -4.73 -7.38 -8.88
CA LEU A 120 -3.29 -7.54 -8.76
C LEU A 120 -2.98 -8.59 -7.67
N PHE A 121 -2.10 -9.56 -7.99
CA PHE A 121 -1.76 -10.69 -7.13
C PHE A 121 -2.90 -11.67 -6.80
N ALA A 122 -4.06 -11.59 -7.48
CA ALA A 122 -5.21 -12.44 -7.16
C ALA A 122 -4.88 -13.95 -7.18
N LYS A 123 -3.95 -14.39 -8.04
CA LYS A 123 -3.51 -15.80 -8.12
C LYS A 123 -2.65 -16.24 -6.92
N THR A 124 -1.90 -15.33 -6.32
CA THR A 124 -0.91 -15.59 -5.25
C THR A 124 -1.33 -14.99 -3.91
N LEU A 125 -2.51 -14.36 -3.82
CA LEU A 125 -2.99 -13.62 -2.65
C LEU A 125 -2.97 -14.48 -1.37
N GLY A 126 -3.44 -15.73 -1.44
CA GLY A 126 -3.48 -16.62 -0.27
C GLY A 126 -2.08 -17.02 0.24
N GLU A 127 -1.08 -17.09 -0.62
CA GLU A 127 0.32 -17.34 -0.23
C GLU A 127 0.94 -16.09 0.38
N ARG A 128 0.75 -14.94 -0.29
CA ARG A 128 1.23 -13.64 0.20
C ARG A 128 0.65 -13.31 1.56
N LEU A 129 -0.66 -13.49 1.77
CA LEU A 129 -1.33 -13.28 3.07
C LEU A 129 -0.76 -14.14 4.19
N ARG A 130 -0.35 -15.39 3.91
CA ARG A 130 0.24 -16.29 4.90
C ARG A 130 1.68 -15.93 5.25
N ALA A 131 2.43 -15.41 4.28
CA ALA A 131 3.81 -14.97 4.46
C ALA A 131 3.89 -13.58 5.11
N HIS A 132 2.81 -12.81 5.10
CA HIS A 132 2.81 -11.42 5.57
C HIS A 132 2.64 -11.30 7.09
N ASP A 133 3.36 -10.35 7.70
CA ASP A 133 3.20 -9.99 9.11
C ASP A 133 1.93 -9.14 9.35
N LEU A 134 0.77 -9.81 9.35
CA LEU A 134 -0.52 -9.19 9.59
C LEU A 134 -0.73 -8.80 11.05
N LYS A 135 -1.19 -7.57 11.28
CA LYS A 135 -1.48 -7.01 12.60
C LYS A 135 -2.87 -7.40 13.08
N GLN A 136 -2.93 -8.43 13.92
CA GLN A 136 -4.20 -8.99 14.42
C GLN A 136 -4.63 -8.47 15.80
N ARG A 137 -3.91 -7.52 16.39
CA ARG A 137 -4.20 -7.00 17.73
C ARG A 137 -4.18 -5.48 17.75
N CYS A 138 -5.13 -4.89 18.45
CA CYS A 138 -5.16 -3.46 18.73
C CYS A 138 -3.89 -3.04 19.47
N PRO A 139 -3.18 -1.98 19.03
CA PRO A 139 -1.97 -1.52 19.72
C PRO A 139 -2.28 -1.00 21.13
N SER A 140 -3.46 -0.40 21.35
CA SER A 140 -3.85 0.22 22.62
C SER A 140 -4.33 -0.79 23.69
N CYS A 141 -5.25 -1.70 23.33
CA CYS A 141 -5.87 -2.62 24.30
C CYS A 141 -5.57 -4.10 24.06
N ARG A 142 -4.77 -4.43 23.04
CA ARG A 142 -4.39 -5.80 22.64
C ARG A 142 -5.54 -6.73 22.24
N ALA A 143 -6.79 -6.25 22.21
CA ALA A 143 -7.93 -7.01 21.70
C ALA A 143 -7.72 -7.44 20.25
N HIS A 144 -8.26 -8.61 19.90
CA HIS A 144 -8.14 -9.16 18.56
C HIS A 144 -8.90 -8.29 17.53
N ILE A 145 -8.31 -8.11 16.35
CA ILE A 145 -8.90 -7.42 15.20
C ILE A 145 -9.02 -8.44 14.06
N THR A 146 -10.20 -8.52 13.45
CA THR A 146 -10.51 -9.48 12.39
C THR A 146 -10.07 -9.04 11.00
N LEU A 147 -9.76 -7.75 10.82
CA LEU A 147 -9.29 -7.19 9.57
C LEU A 147 -7.84 -7.60 9.27
N GLN A 148 -7.52 -7.77 7.99
CA GLN A 148 -6.17 -8.05 7.50
C GLN A 148 -5.38 -6.74 7.44
N ILE A 149 -4.91 -6.27 8.59
CA ILE A 149 -4.12 -5.03 8.70
C ILE A 149 -2.66 -5.36 8.43
N VAL A 150 -2.00 -4.62 7.55
CA VAL A 150 -0.56 -4.78 7.27
C VAL A 150 0.28 -3.76 8.07
N GLU A 151 -0.29 -2.61 8.42
CA GLU A 151 0.41 -1.54 9.13
C GLU A 151 -0.54 -0.74 10.03
N PHE A 152 -0.04 -0.28 11.18
CA PHE A 152 -0.68 0.79 11.95
C PHE A 152 0.09 2.08 11.73
N PHE A 153 -0.59 3.14 11.30
CA PHE A 153 -0.02 4.47 11.27
C PHE A 153 -0.22 5.06 12.67
N ASN A 154 0.64 4.70 13.60
CA ASN A 154 0.66 5.38 14.89
C ASN A 154 0.87 6.88 14.61
N GLU A 155 -0.02 7.73 15.12
CA GLU A 155 0.45 9.05 15.51
C GLU A 155 1.32 8.78 16.72
N ASP A 156 2.59 9.14 16.64
CA ASP A 156 3.51 9.13 17.77
C ASP A 156 2.78 9.73 18.98
N ARG A 157 2.29 8.86 19.84
CA ARG A 157 2.14 9.15 21.25
C ARG A 157 3.29 8.42 21.91
N ASP A 158 4.47 8.99 21.70
CA ASP A 158 5.35 9.23 22.83
C ASP A 158 4.52 9.99 23.89
N LEU A 159 3.93 9.23 24.81
CA LEU A 159 3.46 9.70 26.11
C LEU A 159 4.03 8.74 27.17
#